data_AF-A0A662AF66-F1
#
_entry.id   AF-A0A662AF66-F1
#
_cell.length_a   1.000
_cell.length_b   1.000
_cell.length_c   1.000
_cell.angle_alpha   90.00
_cell.angle_beta   90.00
_cell.angle_gamma   90.00
#
_symmetry.space_group_name_H-M   'P 1'
#
loop_
_entity.id
_entity.type
_entity.pdbx_description
1 polymer ?
#
loop_
_entity_poly.entity_id
_entity_poly.type
_entity_poly.pdbx_seq_one_letter_code
_entity_poly.pdbx_strand_id
1 'polypeptide(L)'
;PFDKTNGGNSIASAAARFYFPGFIKHHSMRFYVAGQIKDGSRYFNSDLILFPRGYSQIDNDQYYSFRFDYLFPIFYPDFSFGSLAYFKRLKAAVFFDYGKGNFKLPQGQNTNMEQQSVGLDLTTDLHFLRHMAPFELGIRTAYLLDSQGMYYEFLFGMNL
;
A
#
# COMPACT_ATOMS: atom_id res chain seq x y z
N PRO A 1 16.14 -38.20 -11.23
CA PRO A 1 15.09 -37.24 -11.64
C PRO A 1 14.23 -36.88 -10.43
N PHE A 2 14.49 -35.74 -9.81
CA PHE A 2 13.74 -35.32 -8.61
C PHE A 2 12.36 -34.85 -9.01
N ASP A 3 11.37 -35.62 -8.58
CA ASP A 3 9.95 -35.39 -8.78
C ASP A 3 9.52 -34.16 -7.98
N LYS A 4 9.02 -33.12 -8.67
CA LYS A 4 8.56 -31.85 -8.08
C LYS A 4 7.19 -31.95 -7.40
N THR A 5 6.71 -33.17 -7.11
CA THR A 5 5.39 -33.41 -6.54
C THR A 5 5.38 -33.49 -5.01
N ASN A 6 6.55 -33.45 -4.35
CA ASN A 6 6.70 -33.46 -2.88
C ASN A 6 7.33 -32.18 -2.29
N GLY A 7 7.33 -31.07 -3.04
CA GLY A 7 7.92 -29.80 -2.58
C GLY A 7 6.98 -29.06 -1.63
N GLY A 8 7.38 -28.89 -0.37
CA GLY A 8 6.64 -28.06 0.59
C GLY A 8 6.41 -26.63 0.09
N ASN A 9 5.38 -25.97 0.61
CA ASN A 9 5.09 -24.57 0.28
C ASN A 9 6.24 -23.68 0.76
N SER A 10 6.79 -22.86 -0.14
CA SER A 10 7.85 -21.91 0.20
C SER A 10 7.55 -20.54 -0.43
N ILE A 11 7.96 -19.50 0.29
CA ILE A 11 7.85 -18.12 -0.14
C ILE A 11 9.15 -17.41 0.18
N ALA A 12 9.71 -16.73 -0.82
CA ALA A 12 10.86 -15.86 -0.68
C ALA A 12 10.44 -14.44 -1.09
N SER A 13 10.77 -13.45 -0.28
CA SER A 13 10.48 -12.05 -0.60
C SER A 13 11.61 -11.13 -0.17
N ALA A 14 11.76 -10.03 -0.89
CA ALA A 14 12.66 -8.95 -0.55
C ALA A 14 11.93 -7.63 -0.78
N ALA A 15 12.05 -6.71 0.18
CA ALA A 15 11.47 -5.38 0.08
C ALA A 15 12.45 -4.34 0.61
N ALA A 16 12.50 -3.20 -0.06
CA ALA A 16 13.27 -2.04 0.38
C ALA A 16 12.37 -0.79 0.35
N ARG A 17 12.59 0.08 1.33
CA ARG A 17 11.89 1.35 1.43
C ARG A 17 12.88 2.47 1.60
N PHE A 18 12.77 3.48 0.73
CA PHE A 18 13.64 4.64 0.72
C PHE A 18 12.83 5.88 1.04
N TYR A 19 13.43 6.76 1.85
CA TYR A 19 12.83 8.03 2.27
C TYR A 19 13.75 9.16 1.86
N PHE A 20 13.21 10.13 1.14
CA PHE A 20 13.94 11.30 0.69
C PHE A 20 13.21 12.57 1.11
N PRO A 21 13.94 13.67 1.38
CA PRO A 21 13.32 14.98 1.50
C PRO A 21 12.62 15.34 0.17
N GLY A 22 11.46 16.00 0.26
CA GLY A 22 10.77 16.53 -0.91
C GLY A 22 11.48 17.77 -1.47
N PHE A 23 11.02 18.25 -2.62
CA PHE A 23 11.57 19.45 -3.26
C PHE A 23 11.19 20.75 -2.54
N ILE A 24 10.12 20.73 -1.74
CA ILE A 24 9.58 21.87 -0.98
C ILE A 24 9.72 21.60 0.52
N LYS A 25 9.88 22.65 1.32
CA LYS A 25 9.93 22.53 2.79
C LYS A 25 8.71 21.77 3.31
N HIS A 26 8.97 20.83 4.22
CA HIS A 26 7.95 19.95 4.84
C HIS A 26 7.34 18.88 3.93
N HIS A 27 7.79 18.76 2.68
CA HIS A 27 7.41 17.65 1.81
C HIS A 27 8.37 16.47 1.98
N SER A 28 7.90 15.26 1.72
CA SER A 28 8.73 14.07 1.72
C SER A 28 8.35 13.11 0.59
N MET A 29 9.33 12.34 0.15
CA MET A 29 9.16 11.32 -0.87
C MET A 29 9.44 9.96 -0.26
N ARG A 30 8.61 8.97 -0.59
CA ARG A 30 8.80 7.58 -0.19
C ARG A 30 8.74 6.70 -1.41
N PHE A 31 9.73 5.82 -1.52
CA PHE A 31 9.78 4.78 -2.53
C PHE A 31 9.73 3.44 -1.82
N TYR A 32 8.99 2.49 -2.39
CA TYR A 32 8.97 1.12 -1.94
C TYR A 32 9.13 0.23 -3.16
N VAL A 33 10.11 -0.67 -3.11
CA VAL A 33 10.36 -1.68 -4.13
C VAL A 33 10.33 -3.03 -3.45
N ALA A 34 9.65 -4.00 -4.04
CA ALA A 34 9.60 -5.34 -3.51
C ALA A 34 9.44 -6.39 -4.61
N GLY A 35 9.93 -7.58 -4.33
CA GLY A 35 9.74 -8.76 -5.16
C GLY A 35 9.44 -9.95 -4.27
N GLN A 36 8.56 -10.84 -4.73
CA GLN A 36 8.30 -12.11 -4.09
C GLN A 36 8.22 -13.24 -5.11
N ILE A 37 8.61 -14.42 -4.66
CA ILE A 37 8.54 -15.68 -5.39
C ILE A 37 7.88 -16.70 -4.47
N LYS A 38 6.88 -17.41 -4.96
CA LYS A 38 6.11 -18.44 -4.27
C LYS A 38 6.22 -19.75 -5.05
N ASP A 39 6.60 -20.81 -4.35
CA ASP A 39 6.57 -22.18 -4.86
C ASP A 39 5.64 -23.01 -3.96
N GLY A 40 4.68 -23.73 -4.53
CA GLY A 40 3.78 -24.62 -3.78
C GLY A 40 2.29 -24.44 -4.09
N SER A 41 1.43 -25.04 -3.26
CA SER A 41 -0.01 -25.08 -3.48
C SER A 41 -0.68 -23.73 -3.17
N ARG A 42 -1.71 -23.42 -3.98
CA ARG A 42 -2.35 -22.11 -4.15
C ARG A 42 -2.99 -21.51 -2.89
N TYR A 43 -3.15 -22.29 -1.82
CA TYR A 43 -4.08 -21.94 -0.73
C TYR A 43 -3.42 -21.48 0.58
N PHE A 44 -2.10 -21.54 0.71
CA PHE A 44 -1.45 -21.40 2.03
C PHE A 44 -0.46 -20.23 2.16
N ASN A 45 -0.13 -19.53 1.08
CA ASN A 45 0.91 -18.50 1.11
C ASN A 45 0.30 -17.09 1.02
N SER A 46 0.12 -16.43 2.17
CA SER A 46 -0.16 -14.99 2.23
C SER A 46 0.97 -14.20 1.56
N ASP A 47 0.63 -13.09 0.92
CA ASP A 47 1.63 -12.18 0.36
C ASP A 47 2.44 -11.50 1.46
N LEU A 48 3.75 -11.40 1.26
CA LEU A 48 4.68 -10.73 2.20
C LEU A 48 5.08 -9.32 1.74
N ILE A 49 4.61 -8.90 0.56
CA ILE A 49 4.90 -7.59 -0.03
C ILE A 49 3.62 -6.78 -0.19
N LEU A 50 3.78 -5.46 -0.31
CA LEU A 50 2.65 -4.56 -0.50
C LEU A 50 2.30 -4.49 -1.98
N PHE A 51 1.03 -4.73 -2.30
CA PHE A 51 0.49 -4.61 -3.66
C PHE A 51 0.14 -3.15 -3.99
N PRO A 52 -0.01 -2.80 -5.28
CA PRO A 52 -0.58 -1.54 -5.70
C PRO A 52 -1.94 -1.30 -5.04
N ARG A 53 -2.14 -0.09 -4.50
CA ARG A 53 -3.35 0.28 -3.77
C ARG A 53 -4.59 0.10 -4.64
N GLY A 54 -5.64 -0.45 -4.05
CA GLY A 54 -6.94 -0.68 -4.69
C GLY A 54 -7.04 -1.99 -5.50
N TYR A 55 -5.97 -2.77 -5.59
CA TYR A 55 -6.01 -4.14 -6.10
C TYR A 55 -6.10 -5.14 -4.94
N SER A 56 -6.89 -6.20 -5.12
CA SER A 56 -6.89 -7.33 -4.19
C SER A 56 -5.61 -8.15 -4.34
N GLN A 57 -5.24 -8.87 -3.29
CA GLN A 57 -4.24 -9.93 -3.38
C GLN A 57 -4.74 -11.00 -4.35
N ILE A 58 -3.95 -11.31 -5.38
CA ILE A 58 -4.27 -12.33 -6.39
C ILE A 58 -3.16 -13.36 -6.38
N ASP A 59 -3.50 -14.63 -6.53
CA ASP A 59 -2.56 -15.75 -6.57
C ASP A 59 -1.50 -15.58 -7.68
N ASN A 60 -0.26 -15.37 -7.25
CA ASN A 60 0.89 -15.14 -8.10
C ASN A 60 2.01 -16.11 -7.73
N ASP A 61 2.75 -16.59 -8.73
CA ASP A 61 4.00 -17.32 -8.50
C ASP A 61 5.16 -16.34 -8.26
N GLN A 62 5.15 -15.23 -9.00
CA GLN A 62 6.18 -14.20 -8.96
C GLN A 62 5.51 -12.85 -9.09
N TYR A 63 5.87 -11.91 -8.23
CA TYR A 63 5.29 -10.58 -8.26
C TYR A 63 6.32 -9.53 -7.84
N TYR A 64 6.36 -8.43 -8.58
CA TYR A 64 7.16 -7.25 -8.31
C TYR A 64 6.24 -6.08 -8.05
N SER A 65 6.57 -5.29 -7.03
CA SER A 65 5.81 -4.11 -6.64
C SER A 65 6.72 -2.90 -6.52
N PHE A 66 6.27 -1.79 -7.07
CA PHE A 66 6.86 -0.48 -6.95
C PHE A 66 5.78 0.48 -6.47
N ARG A 67 6.08 1.27 -5.44
CA ARG A 67 5.19 2.29 -4.92
C ARG A 67 5.94 3.58 -4.69
N PHE A 68 5.34 4.67 -5.12
CA PHE A 68 5.85 6.02 -4.93
C PHE A 68 4.80 6.85 -4.19
N ASP A 69 5.22 7.55 -3.15
CA ASP A 69 4.41 8.51 -2.43
C ASP A 69 5.12 9.85 -2.35
N TYR A 70 4.39 10.93 -2.66
CA TYR A 70 4.80 12.30 -2.41
C TYR A 70 3.89 12.89 -1.34
N LEU A 71 4.41 13.03 -0.12
CA LEU A 71 3.69 13.47 1.06
C LEU A 71 3.90 14.97 1.28
N PHE A 72 2.82 15.68 1.60
CA PHE A 72 2.85 17.12 1.86
C PHE A 72 1.78 17.54 2.89
N PRO A 73 2.10 18.48 3.80
CA PRO A 73 1.10 19.07 4.67
C PRO A 73 0.21 20.00 3.85
N ILE A 74 -1.12 19.89 3.98
CA ILE A 74 -2.03 20.84 3.33
C ILE A 74 -2.20 22.07 4.22
N PHE A 75 -2.65 21.85 5.46
CA PHE A 75 -2.80 22.91 6.44
C PHE A 75 -2.78 22.34 7.86
N TYR A 76 -2.56 23.23 8.82
CA TYR A 76 -2.59 22.96 10.25
C TYR A 76 -3.85 23.62 10.80
N PRO A 77 -5.01 22.93 10.74
CA PRO A 77 -6.17 23.43 11.45
C PRO A 77 -5.87 23.22 12.93
N ASP A 78 -5.49 24.27 13.64
CA ASP A 78 -5.48 24.24 15.11
C ASP A 78 -6.92 24.28 15.64
N PHE A 79 -7.79 23.38 15.13
CA PHE A 79 -9.21 23.33 15.46
C PHE A 79 -9.43 22.36 16.62
N SER A 80 -9.74 22.94 17.78
CA SER A 80 -10.14 22.20 18.97
C SER A 80 -11.67 22.15 19.08
N PHE A 81 -12.26 20.96 19.02
CA PHE A 81 -13.65 20.76 19.41
C PHE A 81 -13.72 20.60 20.94
N GLY A 82 -13.37 21.66 21.67
CA GLY A 82 -13.27 21.65 23.13
C GLY A 82 -12.24 20.66 23.68
N SER A 83 -12.56 20.01 24.80
CA SER A 83 -11.69 19.01 25.47
C SER A 83 -11.73 17.60 24.86
N LEU A 84 -12.62 17.35 23.89
CA LEU A 84 -12.90 15.99 23.40
C LEU A 84 -11.97 15.57 22.27
N ALA A 85 -11.81 16.41 21.24
CA ALA A 85 -11.07 16.06 20.03
C ALA A 85 -10.25 17.26 19.52
N TYR A 86 -8.97 17.01 19.26
CA TYR A 86 -8.05 17.97 18.68
C TYR A 86 -7.51 17.45 17.35
N PHE A 87 -7.79 18.19 16.27
CA PHE A 87 -7.21 17.96 14.95
C PHE A 87 -5.89 18.72 14.89
N LYS A 88 -4.78 18.04 14.60
CA LYS A 88 -3.45 18.69 14.57
C LYS A 88 -2.98 19.09 13.18
N ARG A 89 -3.24 18.24 12.20
CA ARG A 89 -2.61 18.38 10.88
C ARG A 89 -3.42 17.65 9.85
N LEU A 90 -3.74 18.34 8.75
CA LEU A 90 -4.19 17.69 7.53
C LEU A 90 -3.00 17.46 6.60
N LYS A 91 -2.77 16.20 6.26
CA LYS A 91 -1.72 15.73 5.35
C LYS A 91 -2.38 15.20 4.08
N ALA A 92 -1.69 15.38 2.97
CA ALA A 92 -1.98 14.70 1.73
C ALA A 92 -0.78 13.89 1.27
N ALA A 93 -1.03 12.80 0.57
CA ALA A 93 -0.04 12.11 -0.22
C ALA A 93 -0.61 11.80 -1.59
N VAL A 94 0.02 12.30 -2.64
CA VAL A 94 -0.24 11.77 -3.99
C VAL A 94 0.63 10.55 -4.19
N PHE A 95 0.09 9.55 -4.86
CA PHE A 95 0.80 8.31 -5.06
C PHE A 95 0.66 7.73 -6.45
N PHE A 96 1.66 6.94 -6.81
CA PHE A 96 1.66 6.08 -7.98
C PHE A 96 2.22 4.72 -7.57
N ASP A 97 1.45 3.67 -7.84
CA ASP A 97 1.83 2.30 -7.61
C ASP A 97 1.82 1.52 -8.93
N TYR A 98 2.81 0.65 -9.09
CA TYR A 98 2.98 -0.25 -10.22
C TYR A 98 3.30 -1.64 -9.69
N GLY A 99 2.64 -2.64 -10.23
CA GLY A 99 2.88 -4.04 -9.90
C GLY A 99 2.82 -4.89 -11.15
N LYS A 100 3.66 -5.91 -11.18
CA LYS A 100 3.70 -6.86 -12.29
C LYS A 100 3.98 -8.24 -11.75
N GLY A 101 3.19 -9.21 -12.20
CA GLY A 101 3.42 -10.60 -11.81
C GLY A 101 2.81 -11.60 -12.77
N ASN A 102 3.14 -12.85 -12.49
CA ASN A 102 2.68 -13.99 -13.25
C ASN A 102 1.55 -14.66 -12.48
N PHE A 103 0.38 -14.68 -13.10
CA PHE A 103 -0.84 -15.22 -12.53
C PHE A 103 -1.18 -16.53 -13.23
N LYS A 104 -1.50 -17.55 -12.43
CA LYS A 104 -1.97 -18.83 -12.93
C LYS A 104 -3.48 -18.78 -13.09
N LEU A 105 -3.95 -18.71 -14.34
CA LEU A 105 -5.37 -18.84 -14.64
C LEU A 105 -5.87 -20.26 -14.27
N PRO A 106 -7.18 -20.44 -14.03
CA PRO A 106 -7.77 -21.76 -13.74
C PRO A 106 -7.46 -22.83 -14.81
N GLN A 107 -7.23 -22.42 -16.06
CA GLN A 107 -6.86 -23.28 -17.19
C GLN A 107 -5.35 -23.63 -17.26
N GLY A 108 -4.55 -23.26 -16.27
CA GLY A 108 -3.12 -23.58 -16.20
C GLY A 108 -2.22 -22.72 -17.09
N GLN A 109 -2.76 -21.66 -17.71
CA GLN A 109 -1.97 -20.68 -18.44
C GLN A 109 -1.41 -19.64 -17.47
N ASN A 110 -0.10 -19.40 -17.57
CA ASN A 110 0.55 -18.27 -16.91
C ASN A 110 0.29 -17.02 -17.75
N THR A 111 -0.38 -16.04 -17.16
CA THR A 111 -0.55 -14.72 -17.76
C THR A 111 0.23 -13.68 -16.97
N ASN A 112 0.95 -12.83 -17.69
CA ASN A 112 1.57 -11.66 -17.08
C ASN A 112 0.46 -10.62 -16.92
N MET A 113 0.20 -10.19 -15.69
CA MET A 113 -0.69 -9.04 -15.47
C MET A 113 0.09 -7.91 -14.83
N GLU A 114 -0.28 -6.73 -15.26
CA GLU A 114 0.21 -5.48 -14.70
C GLU A 114 -0.94 -4.84 -13.93
N GLN A 115 -0.59 -4.17 -12.83
CA GLN A 115 -1.50 -3.50 -11.91
C GLN A 115 -0.94 -2.12 -11.63
N GLN A 116 -1.67 -1.09 -12.03
CA GLN A 116 -1.23 0.29 -11.91
C GLN A 116 -2.32 1.11 -11.22
N SER A 117 -1.95 1.85 -10.19
CA SER A 117 -2.87 2.79 -9.55
C SER A 117 -2.22 4.14 -9.28
N VAL A 118 -3.02 5.18 -9.42
CA VAL A 118 -2.65 6.56 -9.10
C VAL A 118 -3.72 7.16 -8.22
N GLY A 119 -3.35 7.95 -7.23
CA GLY A 119 -4.36 8.45 -6.32
C GLY A 119 -3.88 9.45 -5.29
N LEU A 120 -4.77 9.72 -4.34
CA LEU A 120 -4.61 10.69 -3.28
C LEU A 120 -5.02 10.08 -1.94
N ASP A 121 -4.13 10.16 -0.96
CA ASP A 121 -4.42 9.87 0.44
C ASP A 121 -4.58 11.20 1.17
N LEU A 122 -5.73 11.42 1.82
CA LEU A 122 -5.96 12.54 2.73
C LEU A 122 -6.05 12.00 4.15
N THR A 123 -5.17 12.46 5.05
CA THR A 123 -5.08 11.95 6.42
C THR A 123 -5.03 13.09 7.43
N THR A 124 -5.58 12.85 8.63
CA THR A 124 -5.62 13.79 9.74
C THR A 124 -5.24 13.10 11.04
N ASP A 125 -4.45 13.81 11.85
CA ASP A 125 -4.03 13.34 13.17
C ASP A 125 -5.01 13.85 14.24
N LEU A 126 -5.65 12.90 14.92
CA LEU A 126 -6.65 13.10 15.98
C LEU A 126 -6.09 12.73 17.35
N HIS A 127 -6.23 13.63 18.31
CA HIS A 127 -6.02 13.33 19.72
C HIS A 127 -7.36 13.34 20.45
N PHE A 128 -7.75 12.21 21.00
CA PHE A 128 -8.96 12.07 21.81
C PHE A 128 -8.59 12.15 23.30
N LEU A 129 -9.27 13.00 24.07
CA LEU A 129 -9.28 12.99 25.55
C LEU A 129 -7.91 12.86 26.26
N ARG A 130 -6.92 13.73 25.96
CA ARG A 130 -5.58 13.71 26.60
C ARG A 130 -4.83 12.37 26.46
N HIS A 131 -5.30 11.45 25.62
CA HIS A 131 -4.63 10.18 25.39
C HIS A 131 -3.35 10.40 24.57
N MET A 132 -2.28 9.71 24.94
CA MET A 132 -0.94 9.99 24.41
C MET A 132 -0.73 9.48 22.97
N ALA A 133 -1.55 8.54 22.50
CA ALA A 133 -1.45 7.98 21.15
C ALA A 133 -2.37 8.73 20.17
N PRO A 134 -1.82 9.48 19.19
CA PRO A 134 -2.62 10.03 18.12
C PRO A 134 -3.21 8.93 17.23
N PHE A 135 -4.52 9.03 17.01
CA PHE A 135 -5.19 8.27 15.95
C PHE A 135 -5.00 9.00 14.62
N GLU A 136 -4.76 8.25 13.55
CA GLU A 136 -4.71 8.76 12.20
C GLU A 136 -5.95 8.28 11.45
N LEU A 137 -6.78 9.22 11.00
CA LEU A 137 -7.93 8.94 10.15
C LEU A 137 -7.68 9.49 8.76
N GLY A 138 -8.23 8.85 7.74
CA GLY A 138 -8.10 9.37 6.39
C GLY A 138 -9.04 8.72 5.38
N ILE A 139 -8.97 9.26 4.17
CA ILE A 139 -9.67 8.73 3.00
C ILE A 139 -8.62 8.60 1.89
N ARG A 140 -8.62 7.43 1.25
CA ARG A 140 -7.86 7.15 0.05
C ARG A 140 -8.80 7.14 -1.14
N THR A 141 -8.40 7.82 -2.20
CA THR A 141 -9.02 7.70 -3.52
C THR A 141 -7.95 7.23 -4.50
N ALA A 142 -8.24 6.17 -5.25
CA ALA A 142 -7.33 5.59 -6.22
C ALA A 142 -8.04 5.39 -7.55
N TYR A 143 -7.39 5.75 -8.65
CA TYR A 143 -7.79 5.37 -9.99
C TYR A 143 -6.96 4.15 -10.40
N LEU A 144 -7.65 3.06 -10.74
CA LEU A 144 -7.07 1.81 -11.21
C LEU A 144 -6.95 1.91 -12.73
N LEU A 145 -5.73 2.02 -13.25
CA LEU A 145 -5.52 2.29 -14.68
C LEU A 145 -5.93 1.10 -15.54
N ASP A 146 -5.72 -0.13 -15.06
CA ASP A 146 -6.01 -1.34 -15.84
C ASP A 146 -7.51 -1.61 -15.97
N SER A 147 -8.27 -1.39 -14.89
CA SER A 147 -9.72 -1.58 -14.89
C SER A 147 -10.52 -0.31 -15.20
N GLN A 148 -9.83 0.82 -15.41
CA GLN A 148 -10.41 2.15 -15.58
C GLN A 148 -11.43 2.51 -14.49
N GLY A 149 -11.17 2.08 -13.26
CA GLY A 149 -12.11 2.16 -12.13
C GLY A 149 -11.65 3.12 -11.04
N MET A 150 -12.60 3.65 -10.27
CA MET A 150 -12.30 4.39 -9.03
C MET A 150 -12.43 3.45 -7.84
N TYR A 151 -11.45 3.51 -6.93
CA TYR A 151 -11.41 2.80 -5.67
C TYR A 151 -11.36 3.81 -4.52
N TYR A 152 -12.11 3.52 -3.46
CA TYR A 152 -12.22 4.35 -2.26
C TYR A 152 -11.98 3.50 -1.03
N GLU A 153 -11.15 3.98 -0.11
CA GLU A 153 -10.82 3.28 1.13
C GLU A 153 -10.77 4.25 2.29
N PHE A 154 -11.36 3.85 3.42
CA PHE A 154 -11.20 4.56 4.67
C PHE A 154 -9.90 4.13 5.35
N LEU A 155 -9.06 5.09 5.68
CA LEU A 155 -7.78 4.86 6.34
C LEU A 155 -7.96 5.05 7.84
N PHE A 156 -7.51 4.07 8.60
CA PHE A 156 -7.41 4.13 10.05
C PHE A 156 -6.05 3.63 10.48
N GLY A 157 -5.38 4.38 11.35
CA GLY A 157 -4.09 4.03 11.92
C GLY A 157 -3.97 4.51 13.35
N MET A 158 -3.09 3.86 14.10
CA MET A 158 -2.61 4.34 15.39
C MET A 158 -1.12 4.60 15.26
N ASN A 159 -0.69 5.82 15.51
CA ASN A 159 0.73 6.12 15.67
C ASN A 159 1.08 5.78 17.12
N LEU A 160 1.63 4.59 17.34
CA LEU A 160 2.16 4.10 18.62
C LEU A 160 3.62 4.53 18.82
#